data_AF-A0AAX4FXG0-F1
#
_entry.id   AF-A0AAX4FXG0-F1
#
_cell.length_a   1.000
_cell.length_b   1.000
_cell.length_c   1.000
_cell.angle_alpha   90.00
_cell.angle_beta   90.00
_cell.angle_gamma   90.00
#
_symmetry.space_group_name_H-M   'P 1'
#
loop_
_entity.id
_entity.type
_entity.pdbx_description
1 polymer ?
#
loop_
_entity_poly.entity_id
_entity_poly.type
_entity_poly.pdbx_seq_one_letter_code
_entity_poly.pdbx_strand_id
1 'polypeptide(L)'
;MLQSEVVSHLIQQIYHSRPDLKLSKRAVHKILFKVRTALPEDDPVRKNIPFYWYNYGPYSEVVEASIDTLKVNGILREEETHRGNSLLMLTTNLTDTLNELEEASAIVERIVRNIDPYHIEPFVNQIYREDAPYEFMPLYKVDFLNLFEEYLKLHPVGQTTLNRYIEDDTNPQIDRLENLIYDCEAELVEEPLFEEFNDEFTSYVSGAGKAFDIIRKNEDNAYTITESTCKTAVEIWYTFVKGVRILDEGHDEYYDNKLEQWEVEYRSAISNMISEVNAFNRNIRESVRPTNRRNANDRSKRILSSLIEGYLS
;
A
#
# COMPACT_ATOMS: atom_id res chain seq x y z
N MET A 1 -3.56 13.86 32.81
CA MET A 1 -3.30 14.63 31.58
C MET A 1 -4.39 14.30 30.57
N LEU A 2 -4.83 15.27 29.78
CA LEU A 2 -5.74 15.03 28.67
C LEU A 2 -5.00 14.25 27.57
N GLN A 3 -5.73 13.45 26.79
CA GLN A 3 -5.16 12.63 25.72
C GLN A 3 -4.34 13.45 24.71
N SER A 4 -4.85 14.62 24.32
CA SER A 4 -4.18 15.54 23.41
C SER A 4 -2.89 16.13 24.00
N GLU A 5 -2.83 16.35 25.32
CA GLU A 5 -1.62 16.84 26.01
C GLU A 5 -0.53 15.77 25.98
N VAL A 6 -0.88 14.52 26.28
CA VAL A 6 0.05 13.38 26.24
C VAL A 6 0.63 13.22 24.84
N VAL A 7 -0.22 13.15 23.82
CA VAL A 7 0.24 12.96 22.43
C VAL A 7 1.06 14.15 21.94
N SER A 8 0.63 15.38 22.25
CA SER A 8 1.41 16.59 21.91
C SER A 8 2.79 16.60 22.58
N HIS A 9 2.88 16.09 23.81
CA HIS A 9 4.14 15.97 24.53
C HIS A 9 5.07 14.95 23.85
N LEU A 10 4.55 13.78 23.48
CA LEU A 10 5.34 12.77 22.78
C LEU A 10 5.82 13.25 21.39
N ILE A 11 4.99 14.00 20.66
CA ILE A 11 5.41 14.63 19.40
C ILE A 11 6.55 15.61 19.65
N GLN A 12 6.45 16.46 20.67
CA GLN A 12 7.53 17.37 21.03
C GLN A 12 8.80 16.61 21.41
N GLN A 13 8.68 15.50 22.16
CA GLN A 13 9.82 14.66 22.54
C GLN A 13 10.57 14.07 21.34
N ILE A 14 9.88 13.76 20.23
CA ILE A 14 10.53 13.35 18.97
C ILE A 14 11.54 14.41 18.52
N TYR A 15 11.10 15.68 18.49
CA TYR A 15 11.93 16.80 18.07
C TYR A 15 12.92 17.25 19.15
N HIS A 16 12.63 17.06 20.44
CA HIS A 16 13.63 17.28 21.49
C HIS A 16 14.80 16.29 21.34
N SER A 17 14.49 15.02 21.04
CA SER A 17 15.50 13.96 20.84
C SER A 17 16.35 14.20 19.59
N ARG A 18 15.75 14.75 18.52
CA ARG A 18 16.45 15.14 17.27
C ARG A 18 15.87 16.45 16.70
N PRO A 19 16.39 17.62 17.10
CA PRO A 19 15.83 18.93 16.72
C PRO A 19 15.84 19.22 15.22
N ASP A 20 16.85 18.72 14.50
CA ASP A 20 17.00 18.94 13.05
C ASP A 20 16.14 18.00 12.19
N LEU A 21 15.36 17.12 12.82
CA LEU A 21 14.56 16.12 12.13
C LEU A 21 13.44 16.77 11.32
N LYS A 22 13.27 16.34 10.08
CA LYS A 22 12.13 16.69 9.23
C LYS A 22 11.33 15.43 8.95
N LEU A 23 10.08 15.38 9.42
CA LEU A 23 9.25 14.18 9.33
C LEU A 23 7.96 14.46 8.56
N SER A 24 7.54 13.51 7.73
CA SER A 24 6.16 13.53 7.23
C SER A 24 5.19 13.24 8.39
N LYS A 25 3.93 13.68 8.26
CA LYS A 25 2.84 13.30 9.19
C LYS A 25 2.80 11.77 9.36
N ARG A 26 2.92 11.03 8.26
CA ARG A 26 2.96 9.55 8.26
C ARG A 26 4.06 9.00 9.18
N ALA A 27 5.27 9.57 9.15
CA ALA A 27 6.36 9.11 10.00
C ALA A 27 6.05 9.35 11.50
N VAL A 28 5.44 10.48 11.85
CA VAL A 28 5.00 10.75 13.24
C VAL A 28 4.00 9.71 13.72
N HIS A 29 3.00 9.37 12.90
CA HIS A 29 2.04 8.28 13.22
C HIS A 29 2.75 6.95 13.48
N LYS A 30 3.76 6.59 12.67
CA LYS A 30 4.50 5.32 12.83
C LYS A 30 5.38 5.30 14.07
N ILE A 31 6.04 6.42 14.37
CA ILE A 31 6.84 6.54 15.59
C ILE A 31 5.94 6.35 16.82
N LEU A 32 4.84 7.09 16.90
CA LEU A 32 3.95 7.02 18.07
C LEU A 32 3.24 5.66 18.18
N PHE A 33 2.90 5.03 17.06
CA PHE A 33 2.44 3.64 17.09
C PHE A 33 3.50 2.70 17.69
N LYS A 34 4.77 2.80 17.27
CA LYS A 34 5.83 1.95 17.81
C LYS A 34 6.15 2.26 19.28
N VAL A 35 6.00 3.52 19.70
CA VAL A 35 6.04 3.89 21.13
C VAL A 35 4.93 3.18 21.89
N ARG A 36 3.70 3.22 21.38
CA ARG A 36 2.56 2.52 21.98
C ARG A 36 2.83 1.03 22.12
N THR A 37 3.29 0.34 21.06
CA THR A 37 3.50 -1.11 21.12
C THR A 37 4.64 -1.51 22.06
N ALA A 38 5.64 -0.63 22.25
CA ALA A 38 6.73 -0.83 23.20
C ALA A 38 6.37 -0.55 24.67
N LEU A 39 5.27 0.16 24.94
CA LEU A 39 4.78 0.41 26.29
C LEU A 39 4.01 -0.81 26.85
N PRO A 40 4.07 -1.08 28.16
CA PRO A 40 3.25 -2.11 28.81
C PRO A 40 1.75 -1.95 28.53
N GLU A 41 1.01 -3.05 28.50
CA GLU A 41 -0.44 -3.03 28.19
C GLU A 41 -1.27 -2.21 29.17
N ASP A 42 -0.86 -2.19 30.45
CA ASP A 42 -1.50 -1.46 31.53
C ASP A 42 -1.03 0.00 31.65
N ASP A 43 -0.06 0.42 30.83
CA ASP A 43 0.48 1.78 30.86
C ASP A 43 -0.58 2.83 30.43
N PRO A 44 -0.82 3.89 31.23
CA PRO A 44 -1.83 4.90 30.92
C PRO A 44 -1.49 5.73 29.67
N VAL A 45 -0.21 5.93 29.34
CA VAL A 45 0.24 6.61 28.12
C VAL A 45 -0.15 5.82 26.88
N ARG A 46 -0.08 4.47 26.95
CA ARG A 46 -0.47 3.59 25.84
C ARG A 46 -1.90 3.88 25.38
N LYS A 47 -2.85 3.98 26.33
CA LYS A 47 -4.27 4.28 26.07
C LYS A 47 -4.51 5.67 25.44
N ASN A 48 -3.55 6.58 25.58
CA ASN A 48 -3.67 7.91 25.00
C ASN A 48 -3.24 7.98 23.53
N ILE A 49 -2.71 6.89 22.98
CA ILE A 49 -2.28 6.80 21.57
C ILE A 49 -3.19 5.78 20.88
N PRO A 50 -4.49 6.06 20.66
CA PRO A 50 -5.37 5.11 19.99
C PRO A 50 -4.96 4.99 18.52
N PHE A 51 -5.15 3.84 17.91
CA PHE A 51 -4.83 3.62 16.51
C PHE A 51 -5.88 2.75 15.82
N TYR A 52 -5.85 2.76 14.50
CA TYR A 52 -6.44 1.71 13.67
C TYR A 52 -5.57 1.49 12.43
N TRP A 53 -5.64 0.31 11.83
CA TRP A 53 -4.94 0.00 10.58
C TRP A 53 -5.63 0.68 9.40
N TYR A 54 -4.87 1.48 8.64
CA TYR A 54 -5.37 2.23 7.48
C TYR A 54 -4.54 1.95 6.23
N ASN A 55 -4.87 2.59 5.10
CA ASN A 55 -4.25 2.41 3.78
C ASN A 55 -2.72 2.39 3.77
N TYR A 56 -2.09 3.09 4.70
CA TYR A 56 -0.63 3.19 4.79
C TYR A 56 -0.08 2.73 6.14
N GLY A 57 -0.79 1.82 6.81
CA GLY A 57 -0.48 1.21 8.11
C GLY A 57 -1.23 1.89 9.27
N PRO A 58 -0.76 1.76 10.52
CA PRO A 58 -1.44 2.33 11.69
C PRO A 58 -1.56 3.85 11.61
N TYR A 59 -2.74 4.36 11.94
CA TYR A 59 -3.10 5.77 11.90
C TYR A 59 -3.89 6.15 13.15
N SER A 60 -3.82 7.41 13.55
CA SER A 60 -4.51 7.92 14.73
C SER A 60 -5.03 9.34 14.50
N GLU A 61 -6.34 9.53 14.52
CA GLU A 61 -6.92 10.89 14.44
C GLU A 61 -6.51 11.79 15.62
N VAL A 62 -6.20 11.20 16.77
CA VAL A 62 -5.72 11.93 17.94
C VAL A 62 -4.31 12.47 17.69
N VAL A 63 -3.45 11.68 17.06
CA VAL A 63 -2.12 12.14 16.61
C VAL A 63 -2.26 13.24 15.56
N GLU A 64 -3.17 13.07 14.59
CA GLU A 64 -3.41 14.08 13.55
C GLU A 64 -3.87 15.41 14.17
N ALA A 65 -4.85 15.39 15.07
CA ALA A 65 -5.35 16.57 15.75
C ALA A 65 -4.27 17.23 16.63
N SER A 66 -3.39 16.44 17.24
CA SER A 66 -2.28 16.94 18.05
C SER A 66 -1.21 17.62 17.19
N ILE A 67 -0.88 17.06 16.01
CA ILE A 67 -0.01 17.71 15.03
C ILE A 67 -0.58 19.08 14.63
N ASP A 68 -1.87 19.14 14.30
CA ASP A 68 -2.52 20.39 13.89
C ASP A 68 -2.56 21.42 15.04
N THR A 69 -2.79 20.97 16.27
CA THR A 69 -2.72 21.83 17.46
C THR A 69 -1.32 22.42 17.64
N LEU A 70 -0.27 21.60 17.51
CA LEU A 70 1.12 22.07 17.61
C LEU A 70 1.50 23.05 16.48
N LYS A 71 0.92 22.88 15.29
CA LYS A 71 1.07 23.85 14.19
C LYS A 71 0.38 25.18 14.50
N VAL A 72 -0.86 25.14 14.98
CA VAL A 72 -1.61 26.35 15.37
C VAL A 72 -0.89 27.11 16.48
N ASN A 73 -0.28 26.39 17.42
CA ASN A 73 0.52 26.96 18.50
C ASN A 73 1.91 27.44 18.06
N GLY A 74 2.25 27.27 16.77
CA GLY A 74 3.52 27.71 16.22
C GLY A 74 4.74 26.96 16.75
N ILE A 75 4.56 25.73 17.26
CA ILE A 75 5.63 24.82 17.71
C ILE A 75 6.15 23.96 16.55
N LEU A 76 5.24 23.54 15.66
CA LEU A 76 5.58 22.86 14.41
C LEU A 76 5.32 23.77 13.23
N ARG A 77 6.20 23.69 12.23
CA ARG A 77 5.99 24.26 10.90
C ARG A 77 5.97 23.13 9.88
N GLU A 78 5.08 23.29 8.92
CA GLU A 78 4.95 22.41 7.78
C GLU A 78 5.55 23.08 6.55
N GLU A 79 6.51 22.43 5.90
CA GLU A 79 7.15 22.86 4.66
C GLU A 79 6.86 21.88 3.53
N GLU A 80 6.45 22.41 2.38
CA GLU A 80 6.29 21.62 1.18
C GLU A 80 7.64 21.44 0.48
N THR A 81 7.94 20.20 0.11
CA THR A 81 9.12 19.83 -0.66
C THR A 81 8.88 20.11 -2.15
N HIS A 82 9.97 20.16 -2.92
CA HIS A 82 9.91 20.30 -4.38
C HIS A 82 9.11 19.20 -5.11
N ARG A 83 8.80 18.08 -4.43
CA ARG A 83 8.00 16.96 -4.96
C ARG A 83 6.52 17.02 -4.51
N GLY A 84 6.11 18.09 -3.84
CA GLY A 84 4.76 18.23 -3.27
C GLY A 84 4.52 17.47 -1.97
N ASN A 85 5.53 16.77 -1.43
CA ASN A 85 5.42 16.13 -0.13
C ASN A 85 5.58 17.15 0.99
N SER A 86 4.91 16.92 2.11
CA SER A 86 4.93 17.83 3.24
C SER A 86 5.76 17.31 4.41
N LEU A 87 6.62 18.16 5.00
CA LEU A 87 7.49 17.83 6.12
C LEU A 87 7.28 18.77 7.31
N LEU A 88 7.17 18.18 8.49
CA LEU A 88 7.04 18.85 9.78
C LEU A 88 8.42 19.03 10.42
N MET A 89 8.67 20.24 10.92
CA MET A 89 9.89 20.62 11.63
C MET A 89 9.58 21.51 12.83
N LEU A 90 10.48 21.49 13.81
CA LEU A 90 10.40 22.32 15.00
C LEU A 90 10.74 23.78 14.68
N THR A 91 9.97 24.73 15.23
CA THR A 91 10.15 26.19 15.03
C THR A 91 10.80 26.88 16.24
N THR A 92 10.57 26.36 17.43
CA THR A 92 11.01 26.95 18.69
C THR A 92 11.80 25.94 19.51
N ASN A 93 12.81 26.42 20.25
CA ASN A 93 13.50 25.57 21.21
C ASN A 93 12.52 25.18 22.31
N LEU A 94 12.26 23.87 22.42
CA LEU A 94 11.40 23.30 23.45
C LEU A 94 12.04 23.57 24.82
N THR A 95 11.30 24.20 25.74
CA THR A 95 11.73 24.35 27.13
C THR A 95 11.51 23.04 27.90
N ASP A 96 12.42 22.74 28.84
CA ASP A 96 12.49 21.50 29.64
C ASP A 96 11.29 21.29 30.60
N THR A 97 10.09 21.16 30.06
CA THR A 97 8.89 20.70 30.78
C THR A 97 8.51 19.27 30.38
N LEU A 98 9.52 18.42 30.12
CA LEU A 98 9.35 17.05 29.60
C LEU A 98 9.36 15.95 30.69
N ASN A 99 9.41 16.31 31.98
CA ASN A 99 9.62 15.37 33.09
C ASN A 99 8.38 14.54 33.52
N GLU A 100 7.21 14.74 32.93
CA GLU A 100 5.99 14.04 33.38
C GLU A 100 5.82 12.63 32.77
N LEU A 101 6.56 12.31 31.70
CA LEU A 101 6.42 11.06 30.93
C LEU A 101 7.77 10.34 30.71
N GLU A 102 8.62 10.24 31.74
CA GLU A 102 10.03 9.77 31.61
C GLU A 102 10.19 8.46 30.80
N GLU A 103 9.40 7.43 31.10
CA GLU A 103 9.50 6.12 30.41
C GLU A 103 9.11 6.20 28.94
N ALA A 104 7.95 6.79 28.63
CA ALA A 104 7.50 6.97 27.26
C ALA A 104 8.47 7.87 26.47
N SER A 105 9.04 8.90 27.12
CA SER A 105 10.04 9.78 26.53
C SER A 105 11.35 9.05 26.21
N ALA A 106 11.80 8.15 27.08
CA ALA A 106 12.96 7.30 26.82
C ALA A 106 12.72 6.32 25.65
N ILE A 107 11.51 5.78 25.53
CA ILE A 107 11.11 4.93 24.39
C ILE A 107 11.09 5.74 23.08
N VAL A 108 10.52 6.95 23.09
CA VAL A 108 10.55 7.88 21.95
C VAL A 108 11.99 8.12 21.51
N GLU A 109 12.86 8.48 22.44
CA GLU A 109 14.27 8.76 22.15
C GLU A 109 14.97 7.55 21.51
N ARG A 110 14.79 6.35 22.08
CA ARG A 110 15.35 5.11 21.53
C ARG A 110 14.87 4.84 20.10
N ILE A 111 13.58 5.00 19.83
CA ILE A 111 13.01 4.79 18.49
C ILE A 111 13.57 5.81 17.50
N VAL A 112 13.52 7.10 17.85
CA VAL A 112 13.90 8.22 16.97
C VAL A 112 15.39 8.23 16.63
N ARG A 113 16.25 7.78 17.55
CA ARG A 113 17.70 7.61 17.29
C ARG A 113 18.00 6.58 16.20
N ASN A 114 17.13 5.58 16.03
CA ASN A 114 17.33 4.48 15.07
C ASN A 114 16.62 4.68 13.73
N ILE A 115 15.91 5.81 13.56
CA ILE A 115 15.17 6.10 12.33
C ILE A 115 16.02 6.93 11.37
N ASP A 116 16.07 6.50 10.11
CA ASP A 116 16.50 7.35 9.00
C ASP A 116 15.28 8.11 8.43
N PRO A 117 15.19 9.44 8.61
CA PRO A 117 14.08 10.23 8.08
C PRO A 117 14.05 10.27 6.54
N TYR A 118 15.16 9.98 5.86
CA TYR A 118 15.24 9.96 4.40
C TYR A 118 14.89 8.59 3.80
N HIS A 119 14.98 7.53 4.60
CA HIS A 119 14.63 6.16 4.24
C HIS A 119 13.78 5.56 5.36
N ILE A 120 12.52 5.98 5.45
CA ILE A 120 11.60 5.54 6.51
C ILE A 120 11.04 4.14 6.23
N GLU A 121 11.16 3.64 5.00
CA GLU A 121 10.59 2.39 4.51
C GLU A 121 11.01 1.16 5.34
N PRO A 122 12.29 0.96 5.71
CA PRO A 122 12.68 -0.15 6.58
C PRO A 122 11.95 -0.14 7.93
N PHE A 123 11.80 1.05 8.53
CA PHE A 123 11.06 1.21 9.79
C PHE A 123 9.57 0.90 9.62
N VAL A 124 8.97 1.34 8.51
CA VAL A 124 7.57 1.01 8.19
C VAL A 124 7.39 -0.48 7.95
N ASN A 125 8.31 -1.12 7.22
CA ASN A 125 8.26 -2.55 6.93
C ASN A 125 8.38 -3.38 8.21
N GLN A 126 9.21 -2.95 9.16
CA GLN A 126 9.32 -3.57 10.47
C GLN A 126 7.96 -3.56 11.19
N ILE A 127 7.23 -2.43 11.17
CA ILE A 127 5.89 -2.35 11.77
C ILE A 127 4.92 -3.35 11.15
N TYR A 128 4.94 -3.53 9.82
CA TYR A 128 4.09 -4.55 9.19
C TYR A 128 4.49 -5.97 9.59
N ARG A 129 5.79 -6.27 9.72
CA ARG A 129 6.28 -7.62 10.01
C ARG A 129 6.08 -8.02 11.47
N GLU A 130 6.16 -7.06 12.38
CA GLU A 130 6.15 -7.33 13.82
C GLU A 130 4.79 -7.07 14.47
N ASP A 131 4.02 -6.11 13.95
CA ASP A 131 2.84 -5.58 14.64
C ASP A 131 1.53 -5.72 13.83
N ALA A 132 1.56 -6.21 12.58
CA ALA A 132 0.34 -6.38 11.80
C ALA A 132 -0.52 -7.54 12.33
N PRO A 133 -1.85 -7.40 12.38
CA PRO A 133 -2.74 -8.41 12.95
C PRO A 133 -2.87 -9.66 12.09
N TYR A 134 -2.66 -9.55 10.78
CA TYR A 134 -2.86 -10.67 9.84
C TYR A 134 -1.62 -10.87 8.98
N GLU A 135 -1.19 -12.12 8.81
CA GLU A 135 -0.04 -12.52 7.97
C GLU A 135 -0.19 -12.07 6.50
N PHE A 136 -1.42 -11.97 6.01
CA PHE A 136 -1.73 -11.37 4.72
C PHE A 136 -1.12 -9.97 4.55
N MET A 137 -1.11 -9.14 5.59
CA MET A 137 -0.70 -7.73 5.49
C MET A 137 0.78 -7.54 5.11
N PRO A 138 1.75 -8.11 5.83
CA PRO A 138 3.16 -8.00 5.45
C PRO A 138 3.48 -8.74 4.15
N LEU A 139 2.82 -9.86 3.84
CA LEU A 139 2.99 -10.54 2.55
C LEU A 139 2.49 -9.68 1.39
N TYR A 140 1.24 -9.22 1.47
CA TYR A 140 0.61 -8.49 0.39
C TYR A 140 1.18 -7.08 0.24
N LYS A 141 1.29 -6.30 1.32
CA LYS A 141 1.73 -4.90 1.21
C LYS A 141 3.23 -4.79 1.00
N VAL A 142 4.02 -5.51 1.79
CA VAL A 142 5.48 -5.32 1.81
C VAL A 142 6.18 -6.18 0.76
N ASP A 143 5.87 -7.48 0.65
CA ASP A 143 6.56 -8.34 -0.31
C ASP A 143 6.02 -8.18 -1.72
N PHE A 144 4.70 -8.22 -1.89
CA PHE A 144 4.07 -8.20 -3.21
C PHE A 144 3.90 -6.78 -3.75
N LEU A 145 3.07 -5.95 -3.11
CA LEU A 145 2.62 -4.69 -3.70
C LEU A 145 3.73 -3.66 -3.82
N ASN A 146 4.58 -3.51 -2.80
CA ASN A 146 5.73 -2.58 -2.89
C ASN A 146 6.71 -3.01 -4.00
N LEU A 147 6.98 -4.31 -4.13
CA LEU A 147 7.82 -4.85 -5.20
C LEU A 147 7.18 -4.58 -6.58
N PHE A 148 5.86 -4.73 -6.70
CA PHE A 148 5.15 -4.48 -7.95
C PHE A 148 5.16 -2.99 -8.34
N GLU A 149 4.91 -2.11 -7.37
CA GLU A 149 5.01 -0.65 -7.58
C GLU A 149 6.43 -0.23 -7.99
N GLU A 150 7.46 -0.83 -7.41
CA GLU A 150 8.86 -0.60 -7.79
C GLU A 150 9.16 -1.13 -9.19
N TYR A 151 8.69 -2.33 -9.52
CA TYR A 151 8.78 -2.90 -10.86
C TYR A 151 8.20 -1.96 -11.91
N LEU A 152 7.00 -1.41 -11.67
CA LEU A 152 6.35 -0.47 -12.59
C LEU A 152 7.14 0.84 -12.74
N LYS A 153 7.68 1.39 -11.64
CA LYS A 153 8.52 2.61 -11.68
C LYS A 153 9.79 2.43 -12.50
N LEU A 154 10.38 1.24 -12.47
CA LEU A 154 11.59 0.91 -13.23
C LEU A 154 11.32 0.63 -14.71
N HIS A 155 10.06 0.43 -15.11
CA HIS A 155 9.65 0.10 -16.48
C HIS A 155 8.58 1.09 -17.01
N PRO A 156 8.91 2.38 -17.19
CA PRO A 156 7.94 3.39 -17.63
C PRO A 156 7.44 3.20 -19.06
N VAL A 157 6.30 3.82 -19.38
CA VAL A 157 5.66 3.81 -20.71
C VAL A 157 6.68 4.06 -21.82
N GLY A 158 6.74 3.17 -22.80
CA GLY A 158 7.58 3.32 -24.01
C GLY A 158 9.02 2.79 -23.89
N GLN A 159 9.45 2.32 -22.71
CA GLN A 159 10.66 1.51 -22.60
C GLN A 159 10.34 0.04 -22.85
N THR A 160 10.32 -0.37 -24.11
CA THR A 160 10.04 -1.77 -24.47
C THR A 160 11.22 -2.68 -24.19
N THR A 161 12.47 -2.19 -24.07
CA THR A 161 13.65 -3.04 -23.89
C THR A 161 14.91 -2.24 -23.51
N LEU A 162 15.47 -2.50 -22.32
CA LEU A 162 16.91 -2.36 -22.05
C LEU A 162 17.44 -3.49 -21.15
N ASN A 163 16.57 -4.12 -20.34
CA ASN A 163 16.89 -5.34 -19.58
C ASN A 163 16.84 -6.64 -20.41
N ARG A 164 17.01 -6.56 -21.73
CA ARG A 164 17.05 -7.72 -22.62
C ARG A 164 18.38 -8.51 -22.54
N TYR A 165 19.35 -8.04 -21.74
CA TYR A 165 20.73 -8.54 -21.74
C TYR A 165 21.32 -8.79 -20.33
N ILE A 166 20.50 -8.88 -19.29
CA ILE A 166 20.92 -9.64 -18.11
C ILE A 166 20.49 -11.08 -18.42
N GLU A 167 21.43 -11.84 -18.99
CA GLU A 167 21.29 -13.25 -19.33
C GLU A 167 20.91 -14.07 -18.08
N ASP A 168 19.68 -14.60 -18.03
CA ASP A 168 19.39 -16.03 -17.86
C ASP A 168 17.87 -16.30 -17.99
N ASP A 169 17.51 -17.49 -18.46
CA ASP A 169 16.16 -17.97 -18.82
C ASP A 169 15.03 -17.57 -17.82
N THR A 170 13.88 -17.10 -18.33
CA THR A 170 12.64 -16.67 -17.62
C THR A 170 12.72 -15.38 -16.78
N ASN A 171 11.73 -14.48 -16.88
CA ASN A 171 11.71 -13.18 -16.19
C ASN A 171 11.51 -13.36 -14.66
N PRO A 172 12.59 -13.35 -13.84
CA PRO A 172 12.53 -13.87 -12.48
C PRO A 172 11.74 -12.97 -11.54
N GLN A 173 11.57 -11.69 -11.90
CA GLN A 173 10.77 -10.74 -11.11
C GLN A 173 9.27 -11.00 -11.27
N ILE A 174 8.81 -11.36 -12.47
CA ILE A 174 7.42 -11.71 -12.72
C ILE A 174 7.07 -13.04 -12.06
N ASP A 175 7.95 -14.04 -12.15
CA ASP A 175 7.75 -15.32 -11.46
C ASP A 175 7.73 -15.15 -9.94
N ARG A 176 8.58 -14.26 -9.40
CA ARG A 176 8.52 -13.88 -7.98
C ARG A 176 7.20 -13.20 -7.61
N LEU A 177 6.70 -12.26 -8.43
CA LEU A 177 5.42 -11.60 -8.18
C LEU A 177 4.23 -12.59 -8.25
N GLU A 178 4.28 -13.54 -9.17
CA GLU A 178 3.27 -14.60 -9.28
C GLU A 178 3.26 -15.53 -8.05
N ASN A 179 4.44 -15.99 -7.61
CA ASN A 179 4.52 -16.80 -6.39
C ASN A 179 4.04 -16.03 -5.15
N LEU A 180 4.45 -14.77 -5.01
CA LEU A 180 4.05 -13.93 -3.87
C LEU A 180 2.53 -13.72 -3.80
N ILE A 181 1.84 -13.58 -4.93
CA ILE A 181 0.38 -13.44 -4.90
C ILE A 181 -0.34 -14.76 -4.55
N TYR A 182 0.24 -15.91 -4.91
CA TYR A 182 -0.26 -17.21 -4.44
C TYR A 182 -0.02 -17.41 -2.94
N ASP A 183 1.14 -16.99 -2.43
CA ASP A 183 1.41 -17.00 -1.00
C ASP A 183 0.42 -16.10 -0.24
N CYS A 184 0.04 -14.95 -0.82
CA CYS A 184 -1.00 -14.09 -0.26
C CYS A 184 -2.38 -14.76 -0.24
N GLU A 185 -2.74 -15.53 -1.28
CA GLU A 185 -4.02 -16.25 -1.36
C GLU A 185 -4.12 -17.35 -0.28
N ALA A 186 -3.00 -18.00 0.03
CA ALA A 186 -2.93 -19.02 1.08
C ALA A 186 -3.13 -18.47 2.49
N GLU A 187 -2.83 -17.17 2.70
CA GLU A 187 -2.87 -16.51 4.01
C GLU A 187 -4.06 -15.53 4.13
N LEU A 188 -5.12 -15.75 3.34
CA LEU A 188 -6.35 -14.96 3.45
C LEU A 188 -6.98 -15.10 4.84
N VAL A 189 -7.57 -13.99 5.31
CA VAL A 189 -8.17 -13.92 6.64
C VAL A 189 -9.48 -14.72 6.67
N GLU A 190 -9.56 -15.71 7.57
CA GLU A 190 -10.72 -16.60 7.76
C GLU A 190 -11.79 -15.98 8.69
N GLU A 191 -12.24 -14.76 8.37
CA GLU A 191 -13.28 -14.05 9.13
C GLU A 191 -14.54 -13.88 8.27
N PRO A 192 -15.77 -14.04 8.82
CA PRO A 192 -17.02 -13.89 8.05
C PRO A 192 -17.13 -12.54 7.33
N LEU A 193 -16.52 -11.48 7.88
CA LEU A 193 -16.46 -10.16 7.26
C LEU A 193 -15.78 -10.20 5.88
N PHE A 194 -14.83 -11.11 5.68
CA PHE A 194 -13.96 -11.20 4.51
C PHE A 194 -14.39 -12.25 3.48
N GLU A 195 -15.51 -12.97 3.66
CA GLU A 195 -15.95 -14.01 2.71
C GLU A 195 -16.05 -13.48 1.26
N GLU A 196 -16.78 -12.39 1.05
CA GLU A 196 -16.94 -11.77 -0.28
C GLU A 196 -15.61 -11.19 -0.80
N PHE A 197 -14.74 -10.71 0.09
CA PHE A 197 -13.40 -10.26 -0.29
C PHE A 197 -12.54 -11.42 -0.80
N ASN A 198 -12.55 -12.55 -0.09
CA ASN A 198 -11.73 -13.73 -0.37
C ASN A 198 -12.10 -14.36 -1.72
N ASP A 199 -13.40 -14.44 -2.03
CA ASP A 199 -13.90 -14.90 -3.33
C ASP A 199 -13.34 -14.04 -4.48
N GLU A 200 -13.41 -12.71 -4.33
CA GLU A 200 -12.96 -11.81 -5.38
C GLU A 200 -11.45 -11.65 -5.45
N PHE A 201 -10.74 -11.80 -4.33
CA PHE A 201 -9.29 -11.91 -4.31
C PHE A 201 -8.85 -13.13 -5.12
N THR A 202 -9.45 -14.29 -4.88
CA THR A 202 -9.20 -15.53 -5.63
C THR A 202 -9.46 -15.34 -7.14
N SER A 203 -10.54 -14.64 -7.49
CA SER A 203 -10.88 -14.27 -8.87
C SER A 203 -9.82 -13.35 -9.49
N TYR A 204 -9.26 -12.42 -8.71
CA TYR A 204 -8.15 -11.56 -9.12
C TYR A 204 -6.86 -12.35 -9.31
N VAL A 205 -6.47 -13.23 -8.38
CA VAL A 205 -5.26 -14.07 -8.47
C VAL A 205 -5.28 -14.90 -9.75
N SER A 206 -6.42 -15.52 -10.07
CA SER A 206 -6.65 -16.25 -11.32
C SER A 206 -6.49 -15.40 -12.58
N GLY A 207 -6.84 -14.10 -12.49
CA GLY A 207 -6.64 -13.11 -13.55
C GLY A 207 -5.19 -12.65 -13.67
N ALA A 208 -4.54 -12.42 -12.53
CA ALA A 208 -3.17 -11.98 -12.41
C ALA A 208 -2.21 -13.02 -12.99
N GLY A 209 -2.39 -14.32 -12.72
CA GLY A 209 -1.57 -15.37 -13.33
C GLY A 209 -1.62 -15.33 -14.87
N LYS A 210 -2.81 -15.10 -15.45
CA LYS A 210 -2.95 -14.91 -16.90
C LYS A 210 -2.30 -13.61 -17.39
N ALA A 211 -2.37 -12.55 -16.59
CA ALA A 211 -1.71 -11.29 -16.92
C ALA A 211 -0.18 -11.48 -16.94
N PHE A 212 0.39 -12.18 -15.95
CA PHE A 212 1.80 -12.52 -15.88
C PHE A 212 2.24 -13.37 -17.07
N ASP A 213 1.43 -14.34 -17.51
CA ASP A 213 1.69 -15.08 -18.75
C ASP A 213 1.78 -14.19 -20.00
N ILE A 214 0.94 -13.15 -20.11
CA ILE A 214 0.99 -12.19 -21.22
C ILE A 214 2.23 -11.31 -21.11
N ILE A 215 2.53 -10.83 -19.90
CA ILE A 215 3.70 -9.98 -19.61
C ILE A 215 4.99 -10.73 -19.95
N ARG A 216 5.11 -12.02 -19.59
CA ARG A 216 6.23 -12.91 -19.96
C ARG A 216 6.43 -12.99 -21.47
N LYS A 217 5.33 -13.06 -22.25
CA LYS A 217 5.35 -13.14 -23.72
C LYS A 217 5.69 -11.81 -24.40
N ASN A 218 5.74 -10.72 -23.64
CA ASN A 218 6.14 -9.37 -24.08
C ASN A 218 5.37 -8.89 -25.32
N GLU A 219 4.05 -8.99 -25.27
CA GLU A 219 3.16 -8.45 -26.32
C GLU A 219 3.12 -6.91 -26.27
N ASP A 220 2.71 -6.26 -27.37
CA ASP A 220 2.63 -4.79 -27.50
C ASP A 220 1.82 -4.11 -26.37
N ASN A 221 0.97 -4.87 -25.65
CA ASN A 221 0.13 -4.41 -24.55
C ASN A 221 0.68 -4.72 -23.14
N ALA A 222 1.89 -5.29 -23.01
CA ALA A 222 2.41 -5.77 -21.74
C ALA A 222 2.48 -4.69 -20.65
N TYR A 223 2.88 -3.46 -20.99
CA TYR A 223 2.90 -2.35 -20.03
C TYR A 223 1.50 -2.02 -19.51
N THR A 224 0.50 -1.86 -20.41
CA THR A 224 -0.88 -1.56 -20.04
C THR A 224 -1.48 -2.63 -19.15
N ILE A 225 -1.17 -3.91 -19.45
CA ILE A 225 -1.58 -5.05 -18.63
C ILE A 225 -0.90 -5.01 -17.26
N THR A 226 0.41 -4.73 -17.21
CA THR A 226 1.16 -4.59 -15.95
C THR A 226 0.57 -3.47 -15.08
N GLU A 227 0.36 -2.29 -15.65
CA GLU A 227 -0.20 -1.14 -14.97
C GLU A 227 -1.63 -1.42 -14.46
N SER A 228 -2.48 -2.03 -15.30
CA SER A 228 -3.82 -2.43 -14.88
C SER A 228 -3.80 -3.46 -13.76
N THR A 229 -2.89 -4.44 -13.82
CA THR A 229 -2.76 -5.48 -12.78
C THR A 229 -2.32 -4.87 -11.45
N CYS A 230 -1.33 -3.96 -11.48
CA CYS A 230 -0.86 -3.25 -10.30
C CYS A 230 -1.93 -2.31 -9.73
N LYS A 231 -2.69 -1.60 -10.58
CA LYS A 231 -3.78 -0.72 -10.14
C LYS A 231 -4.86 -1.52 -9.40
N THR A 232 -5.26 -2.67 -9.94
CA THR A 232 -6.23 -3.55 -9.27
C THR A 232 -5.65 -4.10 -7.96
N ALA A 233 -4.34 -4.41 -7.91
CA ALA A 233 -3.67 -4.82 -6.67
C ALA A 233 -3.77 -3.75 -5.55
N VAL A 234 -3.61 -2.47 -5.91
CA VAL A 234 -3.75 -1.34 -4.97
C VAL A 234 -5.18 -1.23 -4.44
N GLU A 235 -6.18 -1.37 -5.31
CA GLU A 235 -7.60 -1.30 -4.90
C GLU A 235 -7.96 -2.43 -3.93
N ILE A 236 -7.45 -3.63 -4.18
CA ILE A 236 -7.58 -4.78 -3.28
C ILE A 236 -6.98 -4.47 -1.91
N TRP A 237 -5.77 -3.88 -1.85
CA TRP A 237 -5.16 -3.48 -0.58
C TRP A 237 -6.04 -2.49 0.19
N TYR A 238 -6.53 -1.44 -0.48
CA TYR A 238 -7.36 -0.42 0.15
C TYR A 238 -8.72 -0.96 0.59
N THR A 239 -9.25 -1.96 -0.10
CA THR A 239 -10.48 -2.64 0.32
C THR A 239 -10.21 -3.51 1.54
N PHE A 240 -9.12 -4.28 1.53
CA PHE A 240 -8.72 -5.16 2.63
C PHE A 240 -8.56 -4.41 3.95
N VAL A 241 -7.75 -3.34 3.97
CA VAL A 241 -7.48 -2.57 5.20
C VAL A 241 -8.71 -1.85 5.76
N LYS A 242 -9.71 -1.53 4.91
CA LYS A 242 -11.00 -1.00 5.38
C LYS A 242 -11.81 -2.05 6.15
N GLY A 243 -11.66 -3.33 5.78
CA GLY A 243 -12.22 -4.46 6.52
C GLY A 243 -11.45 -4.69 7.83
N VAL A 244 -10.12 -4.65 7.77
CA VAL A 244 -9.26 -4.91 8.95
C VAL A 244 -9.63 -4.01 10.13
N ARG A 245 -9.80 -2.71 9.91
CA ARG A 245 -10.12 -1.74 10.98
C ARG A 245 -11.49 -1.93 11.64
N ILE A 246 -12.32 -2.85 11.14
CA ILE A 246 -13.61 -3.20 11.76
C ILE A 246 -13.42 -4.34 12.77
N LEU A 247 -12.42 -5.19 12.56
CA LEU A 247 -12.11 -6.32 13.43
C LEU A 247 -11.36 -5.85 14.68
N ASP A 248 -11.58 -6.50 15.81
CA ASP A 248 -11.02 -6.13 17.12
C ASP A 248 -9.49 -5.98 17.12
N GLU A 249 -8.76 -6.77 16.32
CA GLU A 249 -7.29 -6.66 16.22
C GLU A 249 -6.83 -5.49 15.32
N GLY A 250 -7.74 -4.93 14.53
CA GLY A 250 -7.47 -3.88 13.56
C GLY A 250 -7.61 -2.46 14.10
N HIS A 251 -8.24 -2.27 15.27
CA HIS A 251 -8.46 -0.96 15.89
C HIS A 251 -8.35 -0.98 17.42
N ASP A 252 -8.18 0.21 18.00
CA ASP A 252 -8.27 0.45 19.44
C ASP A 252 -9.72 0.75 19.83
N GLU A 253 -10.16 0.30 21.03
CA GLU A 253 -11.50 0.50 21.60
C GLU A 253 -12.01 1.95 21.53
N TYR A 254 -11.10 2.93 21.50
CA TYR A 254 -11.41 4.34 21.26
C TYR A 254 -12.26 4.57 19.99
N TYR A 255 -12.16 3.70 18.99
CA TYR A 255 -12.83 3.80 17.70
C TYR A 255 -14.11 2.96 17.57
N ASP A 256 -14.58 2.30 18.62
CA ASP A 256 -15.79 1.46 18.58
C ASP A 256 -17.03 2.23 18.10
N ASN A 257 -17.09 3.54 18.36
CA ASN A 257 -18.17 4.40 17.88
C ASN A 257 -18.19 4.63 16.35
N LYS A 258 -17.20 4.13 15.61
CA LYS A 258 -17.09 4.25 14.14
C LYS A 258 -17.40 2.98 13.38
N LEU A 259 -17.56 1.85 14.07
CA LEU A 259 -17.69 0.54 13.41
C LEU A 259 -18.83 0.52 12.40
N GLU A 260 -20.00 1.05 12.75
CA GLU A 260 -21.15 1.14 11.83
C GLU A 260 -20.82 1.93 10.54
N GLN A 261 -20.13 3.07 10.67
CA GLN A 261 -19.72 3.85 9.51
C GLN A 261 -18.67 3.11 8.68
N TRP A 262 -17.69 2.48 9.33
CA TRP A 262 -16.63 1.75 8.66
C TRP A 262 -17.14 0.52 7.91
N GLU A 263 -18.16 -0.17 8.44
CA GLU A 263 -18.86 -1.23 7.73
C GLU A 263 -19.51 -0.74 6.44
N VAL A 264 -20.19 0.42 6.46
CA VAL A 264 -20.77 1.01 5.26
C VAL A 264 -19.69 1.36 4.23
N GLU A 265 -18.58 1.96 4.69
CA GLU A 265 -17.44 2.28 3.84
C GLU A 265 -16.77 1.03 3.24
N TYR A 266 -16.69 -0.06 4.00
CA TYR A 266 -16.13 -1.33 3.56
C TYR A 266 -17.03 -2.03 2.54
N ARG A 267 -18.35 -2.14 2.78
CA ARG A 267 -19.31 -2.71 1.81
C ARG A 267 -19.31 -1.96 0.49
N SER A 268 -19.19 -0.64 0.54
CA SER A 268 -19.03 0.20 -0.65
C SER A 268 -17.71 -0.08 -1.37
N ALA A 269 -16.61 -0.24 -0.63
CA ALA A 269 -15.31 -0.59 -1.19
C ALA A 269 -15.33 -1.97 -1.86
N ILE A 270 -15.92 -2.99 -1.22
CA ILE A 270 -16.10 -4.34 -1.79
C ILE A 270 -16.89 -4.27 -3.12
N SER A 271 -17.99 -3.53 -3.16
CA SER A 271 -18.79 -3.37 -4.38
C SER A 271 -17.98 -2.75 -5.53
N ASN A 272 -17.12 -1.78 -5.23
CA ASN A 272 -16.22 -1.17 -6.21
C ASN A 272 -15.11 -2.15 -6.63
N MET A 273 -14.50 -2.86 -5.68
CA MET A 273 -13.48 -3.87 -5.91
C MET A 273 -13.98 -4.98 -6.85
N ILE A 274 -15.19 -5.52 -6.60
CA ILE A 274 -15.87 -6.48 -7.49
C ILE A 274 -15.93 -5.93 -8.91
N SER A 275 -16.33 -4.68 -9.08
CA SER A 275 -16.45 -4.05 -10.40
C SER A 275 -15.09 -3.90 -11.09
N GLU A 276 -14.06 -3.48 -10.37
CA GLU A 276 -12.69 -3.33 -10.90
C GLU A 276 -12.06 -4.68 -11.24
N VAL A 277 -12.19 -5.71 -10.38
CA VAL A 277 -11.71 -7.07 -10.65
C VAL A 277 -12.41 -7.68 -11.86
N ASN A 278 -13.73 -7.49 -11.99
CA ASN A 278 -14.48 -7.95 -13.16
C ASN A 278 -14.07 -7.23 -14.46
N ALA A 279 -13.80 -5.93 -14.39
CA ALA A 279 -13.31 -5.16 -15.53
C ALA A 279 -11.89 -5.60 -15.93
N PHE A 280 -11.00 -5.77 -14.96
CA PHE A 280 -9.65 -6.31 -15.12
C PHE A 280 -9.69 -7.69 -15.78
N ASN A 281 -10.43 -8.63 -15.20
CA ASN A 281 -10.53 -10.00 -15.71
C ASN A 281 -11.08 -10.07 -17.14
N ARG A 282 -12.01 -9.17 -17.50
CA ARG A 282 -12.52 -9.04 -18.87
C ARG A 282 -11.43 -8.56 -19.82
N ASN A 283 -10.69 -7.52 -19.45
CA ASN A 283 -9.59 -6.97 -20.23
C ASN A 283 -8.50 -8.04 -20.49
N ILE A 284 -8.09 -8.79 -19.45
CA ILE A 284 -7.13 -9.88 -19.61
C ILE A 284 -7.66 -10.96 -20.57
N ARG A 285 -8.92 -11.39 -20.42
CA ARG A 285 -9.53 -12.37 -21.34
C ARG A 285 -9.56 -11.88 -22.79
N GLU A 286 -9.85 -10.61 -23.02
CA GLU A 286 -9.86 -10.01 -24.37
C GLU A 286 -8.45 -9.93 -24.97
N SER A 287 -7.44 -9.70 -24.14
CA SER A 287 -6.03 -9.67 -24.54
C SER A 287 -5.50 -11.06 -24.93
N VAL A 288 -5.96 -12.14 -24.27
CA VAL A 288 -5.57 -13.53 -24.60
C VAL A 288 -6.29 -14.08 -25.83
N ARG A 289 -7.44 -13.52 -26.23
CA ARG A 289 -8.18 -14.03 -27.39
C ARG A 289 -7.30 -13.92 -28.64
N PRO A 290 -7.04 -15.03 -29.35
CA PRO A 290 -6.29 -14.95 -30.58
C PRO A 290 -7.00 -13.98 -31.50
N THR A 291 -6.29 -12.91 -31.88
CA THR A 291 -6.72 -12.05 -32.96
C THR A 291 -6.86 -12.98 -34.15
N ASN A 292 -8.09 -13.35 -34.49
CA ASN A 292 -8.43 -13.95 -35.78
C ASN A 292 -8.24 -12.88 -36.87
N ARG A 293 -7.07 -12.22 -36.91
CA ARG A 293 -6.47 -11.64 -38.10
C ARG A 293 -5.86 -12.78 -38.91
N ARG A 294 -6.66 -13.82 -39.21
CA ARG A 294 -6.47 -14.59 -40.43
C ARG A 294 -6.86 -13.66 -41.58
N ASN A 295 -5.86 -12.87 -42.00
CA ASN A 295 -5.75 -12.17 -43.27
C ASN A 295 -7.01 -12.16 -44.12
N ALA A 296 -7.92 -11.20 -43.88
CA ALA A 296 -8.86 -10.75 -44.90
C ALA A 296 -8.10 -10.34 -46.19
N ASN A 297 -6.83 -9.95 -46.05
CA ASN A 297 -5.93 -9.66 -47.16
C ASN A 297 -5.46 -10.90 -47.96
N ASP A 298 -5.39 -12.10 -47.39
CA ASP A 298 -4.97 -13.30 -48.13
C ASP A 298 -6.12 -13.92 -48.90
N ARG A 299 -7.37 -13.78 -48.40
CA ARG A 299 -8.56 -14.12 -49.19
C ARG A 299 -8.73 -13.15 -50.36
N SER A 300 -8.54 -11.84 -50.15
CA SER A 300 -8.62 -10.85 -51.23
C SER A 300 -7.51 -11.03 -52.27
N LYS A 301 -6.28 -11.37 -51.86
CA LYS A 301 -5.18 -11.70 -52.78
C LYS A 301 -5.43 -13.00 -53.56
N ARG A 302 -5.96 -14.05 -52.93
CA ARG A 302 -6.34 -15.29 -53.66
C ARG A 302 -7.47 -15.05 -54.66
N ILE A 303 -8.47 -14.22 -54.33
CA ILE A 303 -9.57 -13.89 -55.23
C ILE A 303 -9.07 -13.08 -56.44
N LEU A 304 -8.16 -12.12 -56.23
CA LEU A 304 -7.57 -11.34 -57.31
C LEU A 304 -6.62 -12.17 -58.19
N SER A 305 -5.83 -13.08 -57.62
CA SER A 305 -4.99 -14.00 -58.41
C SER A 305 -5.82 -14.95 -59.28
N SER A 306 -6.95 -15.48 -58.76
CA SER A 306 -7.84 -16.35 -59.56
C SER A 306 -8.61 -15.62 -60.67
N LEU A 307 -8.80 -14.30 -60.55
CA LEU A 307 -9.45 -13.48 -61.57
C LEU A 307 -8.49 -13.07 -62.70
N ILE A 308 -7.19 -12.95 -62.40
CA ILE A 308 -6.17 -12.59 -63.41
C ILE A 308 -5.76 -13.82 -64.24
N GLU A 309 -5.70 -15.02 -63.66
CA GLU A 309 -5.39 -16.26 -64.40
C GLU A 309 -6.52 -16.67 -65.37
N GLY A 310 -7.78 -16.31 -65.11
CA GLY A 310 -8.90 -16.60 -66.01
C GLY A 310 -9.05 -15.66 -67.21
N TYR A 311 -8.30 -14.56 -67.26
CA TYR A 311 -8.35 -13.57 -68.36
C TYR A 311 -7.12 -13.61 -69.28
N LEU A 312 -6.09 -14.39 -68.93
CA LEU A 312 -4.83 -14.51 -69.69
C LEU A 312 -4.58 -15.92 -70.26
N SER A 313 -5.58 -16.81 -70.21
CA SER A 313 -5.56 -18.13 -70.87
C SER A 313 -6.39 -18.13 -72.15
#